data_AF-A0A0Q7UC89-F1
#
_entry.id   AF-A0A0Q7UC89-F1
#
_cell.length_a   1.000
_cell.length_b   1.000
_cell.length_c   1.000
_cell.angle_alpha   90.00
_cell.angle_beta   90.00
_cell.angle_gamma   90.00
#
_symmetry.space_group_name_H-M   'P 1'
#
loop_
_entity.id
_entity.type
_entity.pdbx_description
1 polymer ?
#
loop_
_entity_poly.entity_id
_entity_poly.type
_entity_poly.pdbx_seq_one_letter_code
_entity_poly.pdbx_strand_id
1 'polypeptide(L)' 'MAVTAVDARFAGGTILVQVDEEYTGDHRVMVRVDMPGHTLHLFRHEARDLANALREAAAEAGDILNRRPEADAA' A
#
# COMPACT_ATOMS: atom_id res chain seq x y z
N MET A 1 -12.85 -12.47 -8.78
CA MET A 1 -12.12 -11.27 -8.29
C MET A 1 -10.81 -11.73 -7.68
N ALA A 2 -9.71 -11.06 -8.00
CA ALA A 2 -8.39 -11.36 -7.45
C ALA A 2 -8.11 -10.40 -6.28
N VAL A 3 -7.68 -10.96 -5.15
CA VAL A 3 -7.24 -10.20 -3.97
C VAL A 3 -5.74 -10.42 -3.84
N THR A 4 -4.99 -9.32 -3.73
CA THR A 4 -3.55 -9.33 -3.53
C THR A 4 -3.24 -8.89 -2.10
N ALA A 5 -2.57 -9.74 -1.33
CA ALA A 5 -2.06 -9.39 -0.02
C ALA A 5 -0.65 -8.80 -0.14
N VAL A 6 -0.41 -7.67 0.51
CA VAL A 6 0.88 -6.98 0.58
C VAL A 6 1.31 -6.92 2.03
N ASP A 7 2.44 -7.54 2.37
CA ASP A 7 3.02 -7.42 3.72
C ASP A 7 3.70 -6.05 3.86
N ALA A 8 2.98 -5.09 4.44
CA ALA A 8 3.45 -3.73 4.66
C ALA A 8 3.64 -3.47 6.16
N ARG A 9 4.47 -4.27 6.84
CA ARG A 9 4.75 -4.11 8.28
C ARG A 9 5.21 -2.70 8.66
N PHE A 10 5.90 -2.02 7.75
CA PHE A 10 6.30 -0.63 7.91
C PHE A 10 5.10 0.34 8.05
N ALA A 11 3.93 -0.05 7.53
CA ALA A 11 2.66 0.67 7.61
C ALA A 11 1.69 0.07 8.65
N GLY A 12 2.20 -0.74 9.59
CA GLY A 12 1.41 -1.27 10.71
C GLY A 12 0.70 -2.61 10.46
N GLY A 13 0.91 -3.26 9.32
CA GLY A 13 0.39 -4.63 9.09
C GLY A 13 0.24 -5.02 7.63
N THR A 14 -0.56 -6.07 7.38
CA THR A 14 -0.88 -6.52 6.02
C THR A 14 -1.95 -5.62 5.39
N ILE A 15 -1.72 -5.22 4.14
CA ILE A 15 -2.67 -4.49 3.32
C ILE A 15 -3.27 -5.47 2.31
N LEU A 16 -4.59 -5.46 2.16
CA LEU A 16 -5.29 -6.23 1.13
C LEU A 16 -5.74 -5.29 0.02
N VAL A 17 -5.41 -5.64 -1.22
CA VAL A 17 -5.78 -4.86 -2.40
C VAL A 17 -6.69 -5.70 -3.28
N GLN A 18 -7.86 -5.18 -3.59
CA GLN A 18 -8.85 -5.80 -4.44
C GLN A 18 -9.24 -4.84 -5.56
N VAL A 19 -9.23 -5.31 -6.80
CA VAL A 19 -9.73 -4.53 -7.94
C VAL A 19 -11.20 -4.86 -8.11
N ASP A 20 -12.04 -3.87 -7.83
CA ASP A 20 -13.49 -3.94 -7.95
C ASP A 20 -13.93 -3.25 -9.24
N GLU A 21 -14.36 -4.05 -10.22
CA GLU A 21 -15.13 -3.52 -11.35
C GLU A 21 -16.54 -3.24 -10.86
N GLU A 22 -16.80 -2.02 -10.39
CA GLU A 22 -18.13 -1.64 -9.96
C GLU A 22 -18.99 -1.28 -11.19
N TYR A 23 -19.91 -2.18 -11.53
CA TYR A 23 -20.91 -2.00 -12.59
C TYR A 23 -22.08 -1.14 -12.08
N THR A 24 -21.85 0.10 -11.68
CA THR A 24 -22.92 1.05 -11.36
C THR A 24 -22.90 2.23 -12.33
N GLY A 25 -23.77 2.14 -13.35
CA GLY A 25 -24.17 3.22 -14.27
C GLY A 25 -23.12 3.70 -15.29
N ASP A 26 -21.85 3.76 -14.89
CA ASP A 26 -20.81 4.51 -15.60
C ASP A 26 -19.51 3.70 -15.80
N HIS A 27 -19.54 2.37 -15.59
CA HIS A 27 -18.41 1.43 -15.71
C HIS A 27 -17.09 1.96 -15.12
N ARG A 28 -17.06 2.21 -13.82
CA ARG A 28 -15.86 2.73 -13.15
C ARG A 28 -15.12 1.60 -12.45
N VAL A 29 -13.87 1.40 -12.84
CA VAL A 29 -12.96 0.49 -12.13
C VAL A 29 -12.49 1.17 -10.84
N MET A 30 -12.89 0.59 -9.72
CA MET A 30 -12.48 0.98 -8.38
C MET A 30 -11.44 0.00 -7.86
N VAL A 31 -10.60 0.48 -6.94
CA VAL A 31 -9.66 -0.35 -6.20
C VAL A 31 -10.01 -0.19 -4.73
N ARG A 32 -10.38 -1.30 -4.11
CA ARG A 32 -10.57 -1.39 -2.67
C ARG A 32 -9.25 -1.74 -2.02
N VAL A 33 -8.87 -0.97 -1.00
CA VAL A 33 -7.68 -1.19 -0.19
C VAL A 33 -8.10 -1.32 1.26
N ASP A 34 -7.94 -2.49 1.84
CA ASP A 34 -8.17 -2.73 3.27
C ASP A 34 -6.83 -2.71 4.00
N MET A 35 -6.74 -1.84 5.00
CA MET A 35 -5.60 -1.65 5.90
C MET A 35 -6.06 -1.87 7.34
N PRO A 36 -5.14 -2.11 8.29
CA PRO A 36 -5.50 -2.18 9.70
C PRO A 36 -6.27 -0.92 10.14
N GLY A 37 -7.55 -1.08 10.46
CA GLY A 37 -8.43 0.00 10.93
C GLY A 37 -9.03 0.91 9.85
N HIS A 38 -8.70 0.74 8.57
CA HIS A 38 -9.17 1.61 7.49
C HIS A 38 -9.49 0.84 6.20
N THR A 39 -10.58 1.23 5.52
CA THR A 39 -10.90 0.76 4.16
C THR A 39 -10.99 1.97 3.25
N LEU A 40 -10.31 1.92 2.12
CA LEU A 40 -10.33 2.95 1.07
C LEU A 40 -10.95 2.38 -0.20
N HIS A 41 -11.74 3.21 -0.88
CA HIS A 41 -12.21 2.97 -2.24
C HIS A 41 -11.62 4.05 -3.13
N LEU A 42 -10.76 3.64 -4.06
CA LEU A 42 -9.96 4.54 -4.87
C LEU A 42 -10.27 4.36 -6.35
N PHE A 43 -10.28 5.45 -7.10
CA PHE A 43 -10.18 5.36 -8.54
C PHE A 43 -8.81 4.80 -8.95
N ARG A 44 -8.72 4.27 -10.17
CA ARG A 44 -7.48 3.67 -10.69
C ARG A 44 -6.26 4.59 -10.60
N HIS A 45 -6.43 5.90 -10.79
CA HIS A 45 -5.32 6.86 -10.72
C HIS A 45 -4.87 7.08 -9.27
N GLU A 46 -5.80 7.27 -8.34
CA GLU A 46 -5.52 7.40 -6.90
C GLU A 46 -4.84 6.14 -6.34
N ALA A 47 -5.26 4.95 -6.79
CA ALA A 47 -4.63 3.69 -6.40
C ALA A 47 -3.17 3.58 -6.88
N ARG A 48 -2.85 4.13 -8.07
CA ARG A 48 -1.46 4.21 -8.56
C ARG A 48 -0.63 5.18 -7.73
N ASP A 49 -1.20 6.33 -7.40
CA ASP A 49 -0.51 7.35 -6.60
C ASP A 49 -0.21 6.83 -5.19
N LEU A 50 -1.18 6.16 -4.55
CA LEU A 50 -0.98 5.49 -3.27
C LEU A 50 0.12 4.42 -3.35
N ALA A 51 0.13 3.59 -4.40
CA ALA A 51 1.16 2.57 -4.57
C ALA A 51 2.56 3.18 -4.72
N ASN A 52 2.68 4.31 -5.43
CA ASN A 52 3.96 5.03 -5.54
C ASN A 52 4.41 5.59 -4.18
N ALA A 53 3.50 6.23 -3.43
CA ALA A 53 3.80 6.76 -2.11
C ALA A 53 4.25 5.66 -1.13
N LEU A 54 3.59 4.50 -1.13
CA LEU A 54 3.99 3.35 -0.30
C LEU A 54 5.36 2.81 -0.69
N ARG A 55 5.69 2.79 -1.99
CA ARG A 55 7.00 2.36 -2.48
C ARG A 55 8.12 3.32 -2.05
N GLU A 56 7.87 4.62 -2.12
CA GLU A 56 8.81 5.65 -1.65
C GLU A 56 9.05 5.55 -0.14
N ALA A 57 7.98 5.42 0.65
CA ALA A 57 8.08 5.23 2.09
C ALA A 57 8.83 3.94 2.46
N ALA A 58 8.60 2.85 1.74
CA ALA A 58 9.32 1.59 1.94
C ALA A 58 10.82 1.72 1.62
N ALA A 59 11.18 2.46 0.57
CA ALA A 59 12.57 2.74 0.22
C ALA A 59 13.26 3.55 1.32
N GLU A 60 12.61 4.61 1.82
CA GLU A 60 13.14 5.42 2.94
C GLU A 60 13.30 4.58 4.22
N ALA A 61 12.34 3.72 4.54
CA ALA A 61 12.42 2.81 5.68
C ALA A 61 13.59 1.82 5.55
N GLY A 62 13.83 1.29 4.35
CA GLY A 62 14.98 0.45 4.05
C GLY A 62 16.31 1.19 4.25
N ASP A 63 16.41 2.43 3.80
CA ASP A 63 17.59 3.27 4.00
C ASP A 63 17.87 3.55 5.47
N ILE A 64 16.84 3.79 6.28
CA ILE A 64 16.98 3.99 7.73
C ILE A 64 17.54 2.73 8.40
N LEU A 65 17.04 1.54 8.04
CA LEU A 65 17.54 0.27 8.57
C LEU A 65 18.99 0.02 8.15
N ASN A 66 19.35 0.35 6.90
CA ASN A 66 20.70 0.19 6.37
C ASN A 66 21.71 1.20 6.93
N ARG A 67 21.26 2.34 7.51
CA ARG A 67 22.13 3.28 8.23
C ARG A 67 22.44 2.86 9.68
N ARG A 68 21.78 1.84 10.23
CA ARG A 68 21.97 1.35 11.60
C ARG A 68 22.90 0.13 11.84
N PRO A 69 23.84 -0.28 10.97
CA PRO A 69 24.78 -1.35 11.33
C PRO A 69 25.99 -0.90 12.16
N GLU A 70 26.28 0.39 12.35
CA GLU A 70 27.55 0.82 12.96
C GLU A 70 27.46 1.82 14.14
N ALA A 71 26.28 2.24 14.57
CA ALA A 71 26.15 3.23 15.66
C ALA A 71 26.23 2.64 17.09
N ASP A 72 26.32 1.31 17.24
CA ASP A 72 26.40 0.60 18.53
C ASP A 72 27.73 -0.19 18.71
N ALA A 73 28.77 0.12 17.93
CA ALA A 73 30.08 -0.57 17.99
C ALA A 73 31.26 0.32 18.42
N ALA A 74 31.04 1.48 19.05
CA ALA A 74 32.11 2.35 19.56
C ALA A 74 31.81 2.90 20.95
#